data_AF-A0A402BHU0-F1
#
_entry.id   AF-A0A402BHU0-F1
#
_cell.length_a   1.000
_cell.length_b   1.000
_cell.length_c   1.000
_cell.angle_alpha   90.00
_cell.angle_beta   90.00
_cell.angle_gamma   90.00
#
_symmetry.space_group_name_H-M   'P 1'
#
loop_
_entity.id
_entity.type
_entity.pdbx_description
1 polymer ?
#
loop_
_entity_poly.entity_id
_entity_poly.type
_entity_poly.pdbx_seq_one_letter_code
_entity_poly.pdbx_strand_id
1 'polypeptide(L)'
;MKLNDPLARSQRMALLGSTPGLIILSLRYVNYIVTGKIFIVSFENIFYWLLLPLYLVAIYALIDRQRFLSRLGRKRAMALSHQADFPSIKLSEPHDLTMISTSQLVQRPHKFIPMISTALVVFLFLALVWIYVLFLNNSSHIDVSFVVLTLIIFSVVVIVLMIFFFFLSGIRYEGLQRITLTDEGITVRSGDGQVNSLRWHEIQLFATNHLPGQVWAWKRRPLAYEVSSDQTLVRWVLASDQQLRSKHVVLEPDMNVAEYHTYMQLVSELVAARTGLPLYDFDADFDKKIQTSLA
;
A
#
# COMPACT_ATOMS: atom_id res chain seq x y z
N MET A 1 5.26 12.08 21.18
CA MET A 1 5.70 12.72 19.92
C MET A 1 5.12 11.97 18.73
N LYS A 2 4.70 12.66 17.66
CA LYS A 2 4.24 12.01 16.41
C LYS A 2 5.43 11.93 15.46
N LEU A 3 5.94 10.73 15.23
CA LEU A 3 7.00 10.46 14.26
C LEU A 3 6.56 10.90 12.86
N ASN A 4 7.46 11.50 12.07
CA ASN A 4 7.20 11.83 10.68
C ASN A 4 7.26 10.56 9.81
N ASP A 5 6.26 9.69 9.95
CA ASP A 5 6.16 8.42 9.22
C ASP A 5 5.48 8.65 7.85
N PRO A 6 6.17 8.36 6.72
CA PRO A 6 5.59 8.53 5.39
C PRO A 6 4.32 7.70 5.18
N LEU A 7 4.19 6.54 5.84
CA LEU A 7 2.98 5.71 5.75
C LEU A 7 1.78 6.36 6.45
N ALA A 8 2.01 6.99 7.60
CA ALA A 8 0.94 7.66 8.32
C ALA A 8 0.42 8.85 7.53
N ARG A 9 1.28 9.50 6.73
CA ARG A 9 0.92 10.64 5.89
C ARG A 9 0.06 10.22 4.69
N SER A 10 0.48 9.20 3.94
CA SER A 10 -0.30 8.70 2.80
C SER A 10 -1.68 8.20 3.23
N GLN A 11 -1.79 7.60 4.42
CA GLN A 11 -3.07 7.23 5.02
C GLN A 11 -3.98 8.42 5.33
N ARG A 12 -3.45 9.50 5.89
CA ARG A 12 -4.28 10.69 6.18
C ARG A 12 -4.88 11.26 4.91
N MET A 13 -4.12 11.30 3.81
CA MET A 13 -4.65 11.70 2.50
C MET A 13 -5.74 10.74 2.00
N ALA A 14 -5.54 9.43 2.14
CA ALA A 14 -6.54 8.43 1.75
C ALA A 14 -7.84 8.53 2.58
N LEU A 15 -7.73 8.81 3.89
CA LEU A 15 -8.88 9.02 4.78
C LEU A 15 -9.63 10.32 4.46
N LEU A 16 -8.90 11.41 4.19
CA LEU A 16 -9.49 12.69 3.76
C LEU A 16 -10.26 12.52 2.44
N GLY A 17 -9.76 11.71 1.51
CA GLY A 17 -10.45 11.43 0.25
C GLY A 17 -11.70 10.55 0.38
N SER A 18 -11.76 9.62 1.34
CA SER A 18 -12.85 8.64 1.45
C SER A 18 -13.99 9.03 2.39
N THR A 19 -13.76 9.97 3.32
CA THR A 19 -14.74 10.42 4.31
C THR A 19 -15.99 11.11 3.75
N PRO A 20 -15.94 11.94 2.68
CA PRO A 20 -17.15 12.52 2.10
C PRO A 20 -18.10 11.46 1.53
N GLY A 21 -17.53 10.41 0.90
CA GLY A 21 -18.31 9.30 0.34
C GLY A 21 -19.10 8.54 1.40
N LEU A 22 -18.51 8.36 2.60
CA LEU A 22 -19.18 7.74 3.77
C LEU A 22 -20.42 8.48 4.20
N ILE A 23 -20.29 9.79 4.33
CA ILE A 23 -21.36 10.65 4.84
C ILE A 23 -22.52 10.64 3.84
N ILE A 24 -22.23 10.71 2.54
CA ILE A 24 -23.27 10.68 1.50
C ILE A 24 -23.98 9.32 1.46
N LEU A 25 -23.24 8.21 1.49
CA LEU A 25 -23.81 6.86 1.49
C LEU A 25 -24.68 6.59 2.72
N SER A 26 -24.20 6.99 3.91
CA SER A 26 -24.94 6.80 5.16
C SER A 26 -26.20 7.66 5.22
N LEU A 27 -26.14 8.94 4.83
CA LEU A 27 -27.33 9.81 4.75
C LEU A 27 -28.38 9.28 3.76
N ARG A 28 -27.95 8.77 2.60
CA ARG A 28 -28.85 8.16 1.62
C ARG A 28 -29.48 6.87 2.14
N TYR A 29 -28.71 6.01 2.80
CA TYR A 29 -29.21 4.78 3.41
C TYR A 29 -30.24 5.06 4.52
N VAL A 30 -29.99 6.05 5.38
CA VAL A 30 -30.95 6.48 6.41
C VAL A 30 -32.23 7.02 5.76
N ASN A 31 -32.12 7.86 4.74
CA ASN A 31 -33.28 8.36 3.99
C ASN A 31 -34.10 7.20 3.37
N TYR A 32 -33.42 6.18 2.87
CA TYR A 32 -34.05 4.99 2.31
C TYR A 32 -34.83 4.17 3.35
N ILE A 33 -34.30 4.03 4.57
CA ILE A 33 -35.02 3.40 5.69
C ILE A 33 -36.23 4.22 6.11
N VAL A 34 -36.06 5.54 6.30
CA VAL A 34 -37.11 6.44 6.80
C VAL A 34 -38.28 6.53 5.83
N THR A 35 -38.03 6.48 4.52
CA THR A 35 -39.08 6.58 3.50
C THR A 35 -39.82 5.26 3.23
N GLY A 36 -39.44 4.16 3.89
CA GLY A 36 -40.15 2.88 3.80
C GLY A 36 -40.08 2.19 2.42
N LYS A 37 -39.21 2.67 1.52
CA LYS A 37 -39.07 2.15 0.14
C LYS A 37 -38.34 0.80 0.05
N ILE A 38 -38.07 0.15 1.17
CA ILE A 38 -37.23 -1.06 1.31
C ILE A 38 -37.63 -2.20 0.36
N PHE A 39 -38.92 -2.33 0.02
CA PHE A 39 -39.44 -3.44 -0.79
C PHE A 39 -39.58 -3.16 -2.29
N ILE A 40 -39.50 -1.91 -2.73
CA ILE A 40 -39.47 -1.64 -4.16
C ILE A 40 -38.00 -1.75 -4.55
N VAL A 41 -37.63 -2.86 -5.17
CA VAL A 41 -36.31 -3.03 -5.82
C VAL A 41 -36.26 -2.11 -7.03
N SER A 42 -36.20 -0.79 -6.79
CA SER A 42 -35.84 0.17 -7.80
C SER A 42 -34.40 -0.09 -8.21
N PHE A 43 -34.11 0.01 -9.51
CA PHE A 43 -32.78 -0.20 -10.09
C PHE A 43 -31.66 0.56 -9.35
N GLU A 44 -31.99 1.72 -8.76
CA GLU A 44 -31.11 2.49 -7.87
C GLU A 44 -30.56 1.66 -6.68
N ASN A 45 -31.35 0.73 -6.14
CA ASN A 45 -30.96 -0.12 -5.01
C ASN A 45 -29.89 -1.14 -5.37
N ILE A 46 -29.93 -1.70 -6.58
CA ILE A 46 -28.96 -2.69 -7.05
C ILE A 46 -27.55 -2.08 -7.06
N PHE A 47 -27.44 -0.79 -7.42
CA PHE A 47 -26.17 -0.08 -7.41
C PHE A 47 -25.58 0.05 -6.01
N TYR A 48 -26.40 0.38 -5.00
CA TYR A 48 -25.94 0.43 -3.61
C TYR A 48 -25.50 -0.95 -3.11
N TRP A 49 -26.22 -2.01 -3.45
CA TRP A 49 -25.84 -3.38 -3.10
C TRP A 49 -24.53 -3.83 -3.76
N LEU A 50 -24.19 -3.32 -4.94
CA LEU A 50 -22.90 -3.56 -5.60
C LEU A 50 -21.75 -2.72 -5.02
N LEU A 51 -22.00 -1.47 -4.67
CA LEU A 51 -20.98 -0.59 -4.08
C LEU A 51 -20.68 -0.92 -2.62
N LEU A 52 -21.67 -1.37 -1.85
CA LEU A 52 -21.51 -1.71 -0.45
C LEU A 52 -20.34 -2.69 -0.18
N PRO A 53 -20.23 -3.86 -0.84
CA PRO A 53 -19.12 -4.78 -0.59
C PRO A 53 -17.77 -4.17 -0.99
N LEU A 54 -17.70 -3.45 -2.10
CA LEU A 54 -16.49 -2.75 -2.55
C LEU A 54 -16.02 -1.74 -1.49
N TYR A 55 -16.98 -1.01 -0.94
CA TYR A 55 -16.80 -0.01 0.08
C TYR A 55 -16.37 -0.63 1.42
N LEU A 56 -17.00 -1.73 1.83
CA LEU A 56 -16.61 -2.50 3.01
C LEU A 56 -15.18 -3.07 2.89
N VAL A 57 -14.79 -3.55 1.71
CA VAL A 57 -13.41 -3.99 1.44
C VAL A 57 -12.42 -2.84 1.58
N ALA A 58 -12.76 -1.64 1.09
CA ALA A 58 -11.93 -0.46 1.24
C ALA A 58 -11.78 -0.04 2.71
N ILE A 59 -12.88 -0.01 3.49
CA ILE A 59 -12.83 0.25 4.94
C ILE A 59 -11.97 -0.79 5.64
N TYR A 60 -12.21 -2.07 5.36
CA TYR A 60 -11.45 -3.16 5.97
C TYR A 60 -9.95 -2.99 5.72
N ALA A 61 -9.55 -2.69 4.47
CA ALA A 61 -8.16 -2.43 4.12
C ALA A 61 -7.58 -1.22 4.86
N LEU A 62 -8.35 -0.13 5.04
CA LEU A 62 -7.92 1.03 5.83
C LEU A 62 -7.75 0.70 7.31
N ILE A 63 -8.71 -0.01 7.91
CA ILE A 63 -8.65 -0.44 9.32
C ILE A 63 -7.45 -1.37 9.54
N ASP A 64 -7.24 -2.36 8.67
CA ASP A 64 -6.11 -3.29 8.79
C ASP A 64 -4.77 -2.54 8.70
N ARG A 65 -4.66 -1.58 7.76
CA ARG A 65 -3.46 -0.74 7.63
C ARG A 65 -3.24 0.14 8.87
N GLN A 66 -4.30 0.71 9.46
CA GLN A 66 -4.19 1.51 10.69
C GLN A 66 -3.78 0.66 11.89
N ARG A 67 -4.36 -0.55 12.01
CA ARG A 67 -3.97 -1.53 13.04
C ARG A 67 -2.52 -1.91 12.89
N PHE A 68 -2.06 -2.17 11.67
CA PHE A 68 -0.66 -2.45 11.36
C PHE A 68 0.26 -1.32 11.84
N LEU A 69 -0.01 -0.06 11.44
CA LEU A 69 0.82 1.07 11.88
C LEU A 69 0.82 1.26 13.40
N SER A 70 -0.34 1.06 14.04
CA SER A 70 -0.47 1.17 15.49
C SER A 70 0.29 0.05 16.21
N ARG A 71 0.39 -1.15 15.61
CA ARG A 71 1.23 -2.24 16.13
C ARG A 71 2.70 -1.92 15.95
N LEU A 72 3.09 -1.42 14.78
CA LEU A 72 4.47 -1.04 14.48
C LEU A 72 4.97 0.08 15.40
N GLY A 73 4.16 1.12 15.61
CA GLY A 73 4.49 2.20 16.54
C GLY A 73 4.66 1.71 17.99
N ARG A 74 3.85 0.73 18.42
CA ARG A 74 4.03 0.08 19.73
C ARG A 74 5.32 -0.73 19.81
N LYS A 75 5.65 -1.52 18.78
CA LYS A 75 6.91 -2.28 18.71
C LYS A 75 8.13 -1.37 18.77
N ARG A 76 8.11 -0.23 18.06
CA ARG A 76 9.18 0.79 18.14
C ARG A 76 9.34 1.35 19.56
N ALA A 77 8.24 1.74 20.21
CA ALA A 77 8.29 2.26 21.58
C ALA A 77 8.79 1.20 22.58
N MET A 78 8.42 -0.06 22.39
CA MET A 78 8.94 -1.18 23.17
C MET A 78 10.43 -1.39 22.90
N ALA A 79 10.87 -1.41 21.65
CA ALA A 79 12.27 -1.60 21.29
C ALA A 79 13.18 -0.48 21.82
N LEU A 80 12.70 0.76 21.87
CA LEU A 80 13.41 1.88 22.48
C LEU A 80 13.53 1.79 24.01
N SER A 81 12.58 1.12 24.68
CA SER A 81 12.56 1.01 26.15
C SER A 81 13.16 -0.30 26.67
N HIS A 82 13.05 -1.39 25.91
CA HIS A 82 13.41 -2.75 26.28
C HIS A 82 14.20 -3.42 25.15
N GLN A 83 15.38 -2.85 24.84
CA GLN A 83 16.25 -3.30 23.74
C GLN A 83 16.65 -4.79 23.81
N ALA A 84 16.66 -5.39 25.01
CA ALA A 84 17.08 -6.79 25.21
C ALA A 84 16.00 -7.82 24.82
N ASP A 85 14.73 -7.43 24.72
CA ASP A 85 13.60 -8.37 24.54
C ASP A 85 13.30 -8.68 23.08
N PHE A 86 13.86 -7.90 22.14
CA PHE A 86 13.64 -8.10 20.72
C PHE A 86 14.71 -9.01 20.11
N PRO A 87 14.31 -9.99 19.28
CA PRO A 87 15.27 -10.81 18.57
C PRO A 87 16.09 -9.96 17.60
N SER A 88 17.40 -10.03 17.74
CA SER A 88 18.36 -9.37 16.87
C SER A 88 18.84 -10.32 15.77
N ILE A 89 18.83 -9.86 14.52
CA ILE A 89 19.48 -10.54 13.41
C ILE A 89 20.96 -10.17 13.44
N LYS A 90 21.84 -11.17 13.45
CA LYS A 90 23.29 -10.95 13.31
C LYS A 90 23.60 -10.63 11.86
N LEU A 91 24.11 -9.42 11.63
CA LEU A 91 24.67 -9.00 10.35
C LEU A 91 26.14 -9.38 10.29
N SER A 92 26.64 -9.66 9.09
CA SER A 92 28.07 -9.90 8.88
C SER A 92 28.85 -8.59 9.07
N GLU A 93 30.10 -8.68 9.53
CA GLU A 93 30.97 -7.50 9.61
C GLU A 93 31.30 -7.00 8.20
N PRO A 94 31.09 -5.69 7.90
CA PRO A 94 31.33 -5.17 6.58
C PRO A 94 32.83 -5.22 6.25
N HIS A 95 33.20 -6.00 5.25
CA HIS A 95 34.60 -6.17 4.85
C HIS A 95 35.15 -5.03 3.99
N ASP A 96 34.30 -4.15 3.44
CA ASP A 96 34.76 -3.00 2.65
C ASP A 96 33.72 -1.85 2.68
N LEU A 97 33.97 -0.84 3.50
CA LEU A 97 33.05 0.28 3.74
C LEU A 97 33.27 1.45 2.76
N THR A 98 34.24 1.35 1.85
CA THR A 98 34.79 2.53 1.16
C THR A 98 34.07 2.92 -0.14
N MET A 99 33.13 2.13 -0.67
CA MET A 99 32.53 2.40 -1.99
C MET A 99 31.04 2.06 -2.12
N ILE A 100 30.17 2.49 -1.19
CA ILE A 100 28.73 2.34 -1.44
C ILE A 100 28.25 3.50 -2.33
N SER A 101 28.35 3.29 -3.64
CA SER A 101 27.78 4.19 -4.66
C SER A 101 26.26 4.32 -4.48
N THR A 102 25.71 5.51 -4.70
CA THR A 102 24.26 5.75 -4.56
C THR A 102 23.48 4.88 -5.54
N SER A 103 22.64 3.97 -5.04
CA SER A 103 21.71 3.23 -5.89
C SER A 103 20.34 3.90 -5.94
N GLN A 104 19.66 3.76 -7.07
CA GLN A 104 18.28 4.17 -7.23
C GLN A 104 17.44 2.93 -7.49
N LEU A 105 16.41 2.75 -6.67
CA LEU A 105 15.35 1.80 -6.98
C LEU A 105 14.31 2.55 -7.80
N VAL A 106 14.34 2.33 -9.12
CA VAL A 106 13.38 2.94 -10.03
C VAL A 106 12.19 2.00 -10.18
N GLN A 107 11.07 2.36 -9.58
CA GLN A 107 9.81 1.70 -9.91
C GLN A 107 9.38 2.12 -11.30
N ARG A 108 9.45 1.21 -12.27
CA ARG A 108 8.83 1.46 -13.58
C ARG A 108 7.30 1.33 -13.44
N PRO A 109 6.52 2.30 -13.93
CA PRO A 109 5.05 2.33 -13.78
C PRO A 109 4.33 1.32 -14.70
N HIS A 110 4.85 0.09 -14.88
CA HIS A 110 4.28 -0.91 -15.78
C HIS A 110 2.91 -1.44 -15.29
N LYS A 111 2.50 -1.13 -14.06
CA LYS A 111 1.17 -1.49 -13.51
C LYS A 111 0.02 -0.60 -13.96
N PHE A 112 0.31 0.54 -14.60
CA PHE A 112 -0.76 1.34 -15.18
C PHE A 112 -1.48 0.54 -16.28
N ILE A 113 -0.75 -0.28 -17.03
CA ILE A 113 -1.26 -1.08 -18.16
C ILE A 113 -2.26 -2.17 -17.73
N PRO A 114 -1.98 -3.08 -16.77
CA PRO A 114 -2.96 -4.09 -16.35
C PRO A 114 -4.16 -3.47 -15.60
N MET A 115 -3.98 -2.33 -14.93
CA MET A 115 -5.11 -1.62 -14.30
C MET A 115 -6.02 -1.01 -15.36
N ILE A 116 -5.46 -0.34 -16.38
CA ILE A 116 -6.22 0.14 -17.53
C ILE A 116 -6.87 -1.02 -18.26
N SER A 117 -6.16 -2.13 -18.49
CA SER A 117 -6.73 -3.27 -19.22
C SER A 117 -7.87 -3.92 -18.45
N THR A 118 -7.78 -4.03 -17.12
CA THR A 118 -8.88 -4.55 -16.31
C THR A 118 -10.07 -3.60 -16.32
N ALA A 119 -9.83 -2.29 -16.17
CA ALA A 119 -10.88 -1.28 -16.28
C ALA A 119 -11.54 -1.28 -17.67
N LEU A 120 -10.75 -1.45 -18.73
CA LEU A 120 -11.21 -1.57 -20.12
C LEU A 120 -12.06 -2.83 -20.32
N VAL A 121 -11.64 -3.97 -19.79
CA VAL A 121 -12.40 -5.23 -19.89
C VAL A 121 -13.74 -5.11 -19.16
N VAL A 122 -13.76 -4.53 -17.96
CA VAL A 122 -15.00 -4.27 -17.22
C VAL A 122 -15.90 -3.30 -17.98
N PHE A 123 -15.32 -2.24 -18.56
CA PHE A 123 -16.03 -1.29 -19.41
C PHE A 123 -16.66 -1.96 -20.62
N LEU A 124 -15.90 -2.77 -21.36
CA LEU A 124 -16.37 -3.49 -22.55
C LEU A 124 -17.48 -4.50 -22.19
N PHE A 125 -17.34 -5.21 -21.08
CA PHE A 125 -18.36 -6.13 -20.59
C PHE A 125 -19.67 -5.40 -20.26
N LEU A 126 -19.59 -4.28 -19.52
CA LEU A 126 -20.76 -3.47 -19.19
C LEU A 126 -21.39 -2.87 -20.45
N ALA A 127 -20.59 -2.44 -21.44
CA ALA A 127 -21.09 -1.94 -22.72
C ALA A 127 -21.83 -3.04 -23.52
N LEU A 128 -21.31 -4.26 -23.55
CA LEU A 128 -21.96 -5.42 -24.18
C LEU A 128 -23.30 -5.76 -23.53
N VAL A 129 -23.36 -5.77 -22.19
CA VAL A 129 -24.61 -5.95 -21.46
C VAL A 129 -25.62 -4.86 -21.83
N TRP A 130 -25.14 -3.63 -21.98
CA TRP A 130 -25.97 -2.49 -22.37
C TRP A 130 -26.54 -2.62 -23.79
N ILE A 131 -25.71 -2.99 -24.76
CA ILE A 131 -26.12 -3.27 -26.14
C ILE A 131 -27.16 -4.40 -26.17
N TYR A 132 -26.95 -5.45 -25.38
CA TYR A 132 -27.88 -6.56 -25.26
C TYR A 132 -29.24 -6.12 -24.69
N VAL A 133 -29.26 -5.25 -23.68
CA VAL A 133 -30.49 -4.67 -23.12
C VAL A 133 -31.23 -3.84 -24.17
N LEU A 134 -30.52 -3.01 -24.95
CA LEU A 134 -31.14 -2.28 -26.07
C LEU A 134 -31.71 -3.21 -27.13
N PHE A 135 -30.98 -4.27 -27.47
CA PHE A 135 -31.40 -5.24 -28.48
C PHE A 135 -32.63 -6.04 -28.06
N LEU A 136 -32.72 -6.44 -26.79
CA LEU A 136 -33.92 -7.10 -26.26
C LEU A 136 -35.12 -6.17 -26.19
N ASN A 137 -34.90 -4.88 -25.96
CA ASN A 137 -35.95 -3.87 -25.86
C ASN A 137 -36.40 -3.33 -27.24
N ASN A 138 -36.41 -4.19 -28.26
CA ASN A 138 -36.74 -3.90 -29.66
C ASN A 138 -38.24 -3.56 -29.90
N SER A 139 -38.96 -3.20 -28.84
CA SER A 139 -40.28 -2.57 -28.91
C SER A 139 -40.09 -1.16 -29.49
N SER A 140 -40.93 -0.78 -30.46
CA SER A 140 -40.86 0.45 -31.26
C SER A 140 -40.90 1.78 -30.50
N HIS A 141 -40.85 1.76 -29.18
CA HIS A 141 -40.93 2.92 -28.28
C HIS A 141 -39.86 2.85 -27.20
N ILE A 142 -38.59 2.86 -27.60
CA ILE A 142 -37.49 3.16 -26.68
C ILE A 142 -37.60 4.66 -26.36
N ASP A 143 -38.07 4.98 -25.16
CA ASP A 143 -38.12 6.35 -24.65
C ASP A 143 -36.69 6.91 -24.56
N VAL A 144 -36.45 8.06 -25.19
CA VAL A 144 -35.17 8.77 -25.15
C VAL A 144 -34.74 9.03 -23.70
N SER A 145 -35.70 9.27 -22.81
CA SER A 145 -35.47 9.48 -21.38
C SER A 145 -34.84 8.26 -20.72
N PHE A 146 -35.23 7.05 -21.14
CA PHE A 146 -34.66 5.80 -20.64
C PHE A 146 -33.20 5.65 -21.05
N VAL A 147 -32.89 5.90 -22.33
CA VAL A 147 -31.51 5.82 -22.88
C VAL A 147 -30.58 6.81 -22.18
N VAL A 148 -31.03 8.05 -21.97
CA VAL A 148 -30.25 9.08 -21.28
C VAL A 148 -29.98 8.68 -19.83
N LEU A 149 -30.99 8.17 -19.12
CA LEU A 149 -30.85 7.75 -17.72
C LEU A 149 -29.82 6.62 -17.57
N THR A 150 -29.90 5.58 -18.40
CA THR A 150 -28.96 4.45 -18.32
C THR A 150 -27.55 4.83 -18.74
N LEU A 151 -27.37 5.82 -19.61
CA LEU A 151 -26.04 6.34 -19.99
C LEU A 151 -25.40 7.10 -18.82
N ILE A 152 -26.18 7.95 -18.12
CA ILE A 152 -25.72 8.64 -16.90
C ILE A 152 -25.27 7.62 -15.85
N ILE A 153 -26.08 6.59 -15.59
CA ILE A 153 -25.75 5.56 -14.60
C ILE A 153 -24.46 4.82 -14.98
N PHE A 154 -24.31 4.45 -16.25
CA PHE A 154 -23.11 3.80 -16.76
C PHE A 154 -21.86 4.67 -16.56
N SER A 155 -21.93 5.96 -16.90
CA SER A 155 -20.83 6.90 -16.66
C SER A 155 -20.47 6.99 -15.18
N VAL A 156 -21.45 7.03 -14.28
CA VAL A 156 -21.21 7.05 -12.82
C VAL A 156 -20.52 5.76 -12.35
N VAL A 157 -20.96 4.59 -12.80
CA VAL A 157 -20.34 3.30 -12.46
C VAL A 157 -18.87 3.28 -12.88
N VAL A 158 -18.57 3.72 -14.11
CA VAL A 158 -17.20 3.77 -14.65
C VAL A 158 -16.34 4.73 -13.84
N ILE A 159 -16.85 5.92 -13.51
CA ILE A 159 -16.13 6.90 -12.69
C ILE A 159 -15.84 6.32 -11.29
N VAL A 160 -16.81 5.67 -10.64
CA VAL A 160 -16.62 5.06 -9.32
C VAL A 160 -15.60 3.93 -9.37
N LEU A 161 -15.65 3.08 -10.41
CA LEU A 161 -14.64 2.04 -10.60
C LEU A 161 -13.26 2.64 -10.84
N MET A 162 -13.14 3.68 -11.67
CA MET A 162 -11.87 4.39 -11.89
C MET A 162 -11.32 4.98 -10.59
N ILE A 163 -12.16 5.64 -9.79
CA ILE A 163 -11.79 6.18 -8.48
C ILE A 163 -11.36 5.04 -7.55
N PHE A 164 -12.11 3.94 -7.49
CA PHE A 164 -11.78 2.79 -6.67
C PHE A 164 -10.43 2.17 -7.06
N PHE A 165 -10.19 1.94 -8.35
CA PHE A 165 -8.91 1.45 -8.85
C PHE A 165 -7.78 2.45 -8.62
N PHE A 166 -8.04 3.75 -8.77
CA PHE A 166 -7.08 4.81 -8.45
C PHE A 166 -6.70 4.78 -6.97
N PHE A 167 -7.66 4.64 -6.04
CA PHE A 167 -7.37 4.50 -4.61
C PHE A 167 -6.61 3.20 -4.30
N LEU A 168 -6.98 2.07 -4.91
CA LEU A 168 -6.25 0.81 -4.77
C LEU A 168 -4.81 0.91 -5.29
N SER A 169 -4.59 1.68 -6.35
CA SER A 169 -3.26 1.92 -6.93
C SER A 169 -2.45 2.92 -6.11
N GLY A 170 -3.09 3.98 -5.60
CA GLY A 170 -2.49 5.01 -4.75
C GLY A 170 -1.88 4.50 -3.45
N ILE A 171 -2.38 3.36 -2.97
CA ILE A 171 -1.83 2.65 -1.82
C ILE A 171 -0.41 2.09 -2.08
N ARG A 172 0.11 2.11 -3.33
CA ARG A 172 1.32 1.37 -3.75
C ARG A 172 2.52 2.23 -4.21
N TYR A 173 2.50 3.54 -3.99
CA TYR A 173 3.58 4.46 -4.44
C TYR A 173 4.87 4.41 -3.60
N GLU A 174 5.02 3.45 -2.69
CA GLU A 174 6.20 3.33 -1.83
C GLU A 174 7.46 2.77 -2.55
N GLY A 175 7.36 2.46 -3.85
CA GLY A 175 8.40 1.71 -4.56
C GLY A 175 9.49 2.54 -5.23
N LEU A 176 9.29 3.83 -5.43
CA LEU A 176 10.36 4.73 -5.89
C LEU A 176 11.15 5.17 -4.67
N GLN A 177 12.33 4.59 -4.48
CA GLN A 177 13.19 4.93 -3.36
C GLN A 177 14.61 5.12 -3.88
N ARG A 178 15.16 6.30 -3.63
CA ARG A 178 16.58 6.58 -3.84
C ARG A 178 17.26 6.65 -2.49
N ILE A 179 18.18 5.72 -2.25
CA ILE A 179 18.94 5.64 -1.01
C ILE A 179 20.29 6.28 -1.27
N THR A 180 20.58 7.34 -0.55
CA THR A 180 21.87 8.02 -0.58
C THR A 180 22.51 7.87 0.79
N LEU A 181 23.63 7.15 0.79
CA LEU A 181 24.47 6.98 1.97
C LEU A 181 25.59 8.00 1.90
N THR A 182 25.78 8.73 2.98
CA THR A 182 26.82 9.76 3.12
C THR A 182 27.62 9.49 4.38
N ASP A 183 28.78 10.12 4.52
CA ASP A 183 29.57 10.00 5.75
C ASP A 183 28.84 10.55 6.99
N GLU A 184 27.89 11.46 6.80
CA GLU A 184 27.11 12.05 7.90
C GLU A 184 25.87 11.23 8.28
N GLY A 185 25.27 10.52 7.32
CA GLY A 185 23.99 9.85 7.53
C GLY A 185 23.42 9.14 6.32
N ILE A 186 22.18 8.70 6.48
CA ILE A 186 21.36 8.05 5.45
C ILE A 186 20.22 8.96 5.02
N THR A 187 20.04 9.10 3.72
CA THR A 187 18.93 9.84 3.12
C THR A 187 18.15 8.94 2.18
N VAL A 188 16.84 8.89 2.37
CA VAL A 188 15.93 8.22 1.44
C VAL A 188 14.99 9.24 0.84
N ARG A 189 15.00 9.33 -0.50
CA ARG A 189 14.01 10.08 -1.26
C ARG A 189 12.95 9.12 -1.77
N SER A 190 11.70 9.35 -1.35
CA SER A 190 10.52 8.61 -1.80
C SER A 190 9.99 9.18 -3.11
N GLY A 191 9.21 8.38 -3.84
CA GLY A 191 8.63 8.73 -5.14
C GLY A 191 7.69 9.92 -5.15
N ASP A 192 7.12 10.26 -4.00
CA ASP A 192 6.31 11.46 -3.78
C ASP A 192 7.15 12.74 -3.62
N GLY A 193 8.47 12.64 -3.84
CA GLY A 193 9.43 13.73 -3.71
C GLY A 193 9.83 14.03 -2.26
N GLN A 194 9.29 13.31 -1.28
CA GLN A 194 9.68 13.49 0.12
C GLN A 194 11.10 12.98 0.34
N VAL A 195 11.86 13.74 1.13
CA VAL A 195 13.23 13.41 1.50
C VAL A 195 13.26 13.26 3.02
N ASN A 196 13.56 12.05 3.49
CA ASN A 196 13.84 11.79 4.89
C ASN A 196 15.33 11.50 5.02
N SER A 197 16.02 12.32 5.80
CA SER A 197 17.43 12.15 6.12
C SER A 197 17.61 11.95 7.62
N LEU A 198 18.56 11.11 8.01
CA LEU A 198 18.92 10.89 9.40
C LEU A 198 20.43 10.80 9.52
N ARG A 199 21.01 11.53 10.48
CA ARG A 199 22.45 11.44 10.75
C ARG A 199 22.76 10.17 11.53
N TRP A 200 23.97 9.63 11.37
CA TRP A 200 24.34 8.37 12.02
C TRP A 200 24.16 8.39 13.55
N HIS A 201 24.54 9.50 14.20
CA HIS A 201 24.42 9.67 15.66
C HIS A 201 22.98 9.94 16.15
N GLU A 202 22.05 10.24 15.25
CA GLU A 202 20.64 10.45 15.59
C GLU A 202 19.84 9.14 15.57
N ILE A 203 20.41 8.08 14.98
CA ILE A 203 19.75 6.76 14.90
C ILE A 203 19.72 6.15 16.29
N GLN A 204 18.52 5.81 16.75
CA GLN A 204 18.29 5.15 18.04
C GLN A 204 17.79 3.71 17.88
N LEU A 205 17.27 3.38 16.70
CA LEU A 205 16.64 2.10 16.41
C LEU A 205 16.91 1.70 14.97
N PHE A 206 17.35 0.46 14.78
CA PHE A 206 17.49 -0.19 13.49
C PHE A 206 16.68 -1.49 13.49
N ALA A 207 15.68 -1.58 12.62
CA ALA A 207 14.74 -2.69 12.62
C ALA A 207 14.34 -3.14 11.22
N THR A 208 13.79 -4.34 11.13
CA THR A 208 13.20 -4.90 9.93
C THR A 208 11.77 -5.36 10.19
N ASN A 209 10.91 -5.20 9.19
CA ASN A 209 9.51 -5.61 9.24
C ASN A 209 8.97 -5.85 7.83
N HIS A 210 8.02 -6.77 7.69
CA HIS A 210 7.28 -6.96 6.45
C HIS A 210 6.27 -5.83 6.27
N LEU A 211 6.20 -5.30 5.05
CA LEU A 211 5.19 -4.30 4.72
C LEU A 211 3.79 -4.93 4.68
N PRO A 212 2.75 -4.17 5.06
CA PRO A 212 1.38 -4.63 4.95
C PRO A 212 1.05 -4.81 3.47
N GLY A 213 0.49 -5.96 3.13
CA GLY A 213 0.12 -6.32 1.77
C GLY A 213 -0.97 -7.37 1.75
N GLN A 214 -1.53 -7.64 0.57
CA GLN A 214 -2.63 -8.59 0.38
C GLN A 214 -2.39 -9.88 1.18
N VAL A 215 -3.39 -10.24 2.00
CA VAL A 215 -3.38 -11.36 2.96
C VAL A 215 -2.95 -12.68 2.30
N TRP A 216 -3.27 -12.86 1.01
CA TRP A 216 -2.97 -14.09 0.26
C TRP A 216 -1.53 -14.19 -0.25
N ALA A 217 -0.73 -13.14 -0.10
CA ALA A 217 0.65 -13.07 -0.56
C ALA A 217 1.65 -12.99 0.60
N TRP A 218 1.35 -13.61 1.76
CA TRP A 218 2.22 -13.54 2.95
C TRP A 218 3.68 -13.90 2.65
N LYS A 219 3.92 -14.99 1.90
CA LYS A 219 5.26 -15.43 1.48
C LYS A 219 5.96 -14.50 0.47
N ARG A 220 5.29 -13.44 0.01
CA ARG A 220 5.77 -12.47 -0.99
C ARG A 220 5.68 -11.05 -0.48
N ARG A 221 5.61 -10.85 0.85
CA ARG A 221 5.62 -9.49 1.41
C ARG A 221 7.03 -8.92 1.30
N PRO A 222 7.18 -7.67 0.81
CA PRO A 222 8.49 -7.04 0.79
C PRO A 222 8.96 -6.81 2.23
N LEU A 223 10.24 -7.07 2.46
CA LEU A 223 10.89 -6.77 3.73
C LEU A 223 11.29 -5.29 3.71
N ALA A 224 10.92 -4.55 4.74
CA ALA A 224 11.33 -3.17 4.91
C ALA A 224 12.33 -3.07 6.05
N TYR A 225 13.44 -2.41 5.78
CA TYR A 225 14.39 -1.98 6.78
C TYR A 225 14.06 -0.55 7.17
N GLU A 226 14.09 -0.26 8.47
CA GLU A 226 13.87 1.08 8.97
C GLU A 226 14.90 1.47 10.02
N VAL A 227 15.38 2.70 9.91
CA VAL A 227 16.09 3.40 10.98
C VAL A 227 15.23 4.55 11.47
N SER A 228 15.25 4.79 12.77
CA SER A 228 14.48 5.87 13.36
C SER A 228 15.21 6.59 14.49
N SER A 229 14.90 7.87 14.58
CA SER A 229 15.18 8.75 15.71
C SER A 229 13.88 9.03 16.48
N ASP A 230 13.92 9.99 17.40
CA ASP A 230 12.76 10.49 18.14
C ASP A 230 11.71 11.15 17.22
N GLN A 231 12.15 11.76 16.11
CA GLN A 231 11.32 12.59 15.23
C GLN A 231 11.18 12.03 13.81
N THR A 232 12.22 11.37 13.31
CA THR A 232 12.34 11.03 11.89
C THR A 232 12.48 9.53 11.68
N LEU A 233 11.88 9.03 10.60
CA LEU A 233 11.96 7.64 10.19
C LEU A 233 12.42 7.57 8.73
N VAL A 234 13.51 6.82 8.52
CA VAL A 234 14.02 6.49 7.20
C VAL A 234 13.77 5.01 6.97
N ARG A 235 13.07 4.68 5.90
CA ARG A 235 12.74 3.30 5.55
C ARG A 235 13.13 3.02 4.12
N TRP A 236 13.68 1.84 3.89
CA TRP A 236 13.87 1.30 2.56
C TRP A 236 13.31 -0.12 2.44
N VAL A 237 13.04 -0.53 1.21
CA VAL A 237 12.43 -1.83 0.91
C VAL A 237 13.44 -2.73 0.21
N LEU A 238 13.59 -3.94 0.75
CA LEU A 238 14.23 -5.07 0.09
C LEU A 238 13.16 -5.87 -0.66
N ALA A 239 13.16 -5.71 -1.98
CA ALA A 239 12.34 -6.50 -2.87
C ALA A 239 12.90 -7.92 -2.97
N SER A 240 12.04 -8.94 -2.99
CA SER A 240 12.48 -10.31 -3.23
C SER A 240 12.73 -10.59 -4.72
N ASP A 241 13.55 -11.60 -5.02
CA ASP A 241 13.77 -12.09 -6.40
C ASP A 241 12.46 -12.27 -7.18
N GLN A 242 11.45 -12.86 -6.54
CA GLN A 242 10.16 -13.07 -7.17
C GLN A 242 9.43 -11.76 -7.46
N GLN A 243 9.55 -10.76 -6.59
CA GLN A 243 8.96 -9.44 -6.83
C GLN A 243 9.67 -8.75 -7.99
N LEU A 244 11.00 -8.68 -7.95
CA LEU A 244 11.87 -8.09 -8.98
C LEU A 244 11.64 -8.73 -10.37
N ARG A 245 11.44 -10.05 -10.42
CA ARG A 245 11.16 -10.80 -11.67
C ARG A 245 9.70 -10.80 -12.09
N SER A 246 8.78 -10.38 -11.22
CA SER A 246 7.36 -10.44 -11.56
C SER A 246 7.01 -9.33 -12.55
N LYS A 247 6.45 -9.73 -13.70
CA LYS A 247 5.87 -8.81 -14.70
C LYS A 247 4.75 -7.91 -14.12
N HIS A 248 4.28 -8.21 -12.91
CA HIS A 248 3.17 -7.53 -12.22
C HIS A 248 3.63 -6.62 -11.06
N VAL A 249 4.90 -6.66 -10.64
CA VAL A 249 5.48 -5.85 -9.55
C VAL A 249 6.88 -5.36 -9.94
N VAL A 250 6.97 -4.41 -10.86
CA VAL A 250 8.27 -3.95 -11.37
C VAL A 250 8.83 -2.85 -10.46
N LEU A 251 9.34 -3.27 -9.30
CA LEU A 251 10.48 -2.60 -8.69
C LEU A 251 11.67 -3.07 -9.51
N GLU A 252 12.24 -2.21 -10.35
CA GLU A 252 13.39 -2.57 -11.18
C GLU A 252 14.58 -1.75 -10.68
N PRO A 253 15.54 -2.37 -10.00
CA PRO A 253 16.76 -1.66 -9.66
C PRO A 253 17.48 -1.24 -10.94
N ASP A 254 18.19 -0.11 -10.91
CA ASP A 254 19.05 0.33 -12.01
C ASP A 254 20.30 -0.56 -12.20
N MET A 255 20.35 -1.69 -11.50
CA MET A 255 21.45 -2.65 -11.43
C MET A 255 20.88 -4.08 -11.52
N ASN A 256 21.75 -5.07 -11.68
CA ASN A 256 21.30 -6.46 -11.70
C ASN A 256 20.68 -6.85 -10.35
N VAL A 257 19.73 -7.80 -10.35
CA VAL A 257 19.06 -8.30 -9.14
C VAL A 257 20.05 -8.80 -8.09
N ALA A 258 21.09 -9.52 -8.51
CA ALA A 258 22.14 -9.99 -7.60
C ALA A 258 22.91 -8.81 -6.97
N GLU A 259 23.30 -7.82 -7.79
CA GLU A 259 23.97 -6.60 -7.33
C GLU A 259 23.09 -5.80 -6.38
N TYR A 260 21.79 -5.74 -6.64
CA TYR A 260 20.81 -5.10 -5.77
C TYR A 260 20.73 -5.76 -4.40
N HIS A 261 20.68 -7.10 -4.34
CA HIS A 261 20.66 -7.83 -3.08
C HIS A 261 21.96 -7.61 -2.30
N THR A 262 23.12 -7.68 -2.96
CA THR A 262 24.41 -7.36 -2.36
C THR A 262 24.44 -5.91 -1.87
N TYR A 263 23.96 -4.96 -2.66
CA TYR A 263 23.88 -3.56 -2.31
C TYR A 263 23.03 -3.32 -1.05
N MET A 264 21.83 -3.90 -0.99
CA MET A 264 20.94 -3.75 0.16
C MET A 264 21.47 -4.43 1.42
N GLN A 265 22.20 -5.54 1.27
CA GLN A 265 22.94 -6.16 2.36
C GLN A 265 24.04 -5.22 2.87
N LEU A 266 24.87 -4.67 1.98
CA LEU A 266 25.92 -3.71 2.33
C LEU A 266 25.36 -2.44 3.01
N VAL A 267 24.21 -1.94 2.56
CA VAL A 267 23.52 -0.82 3.24
C VAL A 267 23.19 -1.19 4.69
N SER A 268 22.66 -2.39 4.91
CA SER A 268 22.26 -2.86 6.24
C SER A 268 23.49 -3.06 7.15
N GLU A 269 24.56 -3.63 6.61
CA GLU A 269 25.84 -3.82 7.31
C GLU A 269 26.53 -2.48 7.63
N LEU A 270 26.53 -1.52 6.69
CA LEU A 270 27.04 -0.16 6.91
C LEU A 270 26.26 0.54 8.03
N VAL A 271 24.93 0.47 8.03
CA VAL A 271 24.08 1.07 9.07
C VAL A 271 24.44 0.47 10.43
N ALA A 272 24.56 -0.85 10.54
CA ALA A 272 24.95 -1.52 11.77
C ALA A 272 26.35 -1.09 12.22
N ALA A 273 27.33 -1.03 11.32
CA ALA A 273 28.70 -0.63 11.64
C ALA A 273 28.83 0.84 12.05
N ARG A 274 28.08 1.76 11.41
CA ARG A 274 28.11 3.20 11.74
C ARG A 274 27.38 3.52 13.04
N THR A 275 26.37 2.73 13.41
CA THR A 275 25.53 3.00 14.59
C THR A 275 25.87 2.14 15.81
N GLY A 276 26.48 0.98 15.60
CA GLY A 276 26.65 -0.04 16.64
C GLY A 276 25.34 -0.69 17.08
N LEU A 277 24.22 -0.41 16.39
CA LEU A 277 22.90 -0.93 16.77
C LEU A 277 22.67 -2.32 16.16
N PRO A 278 22.06 -3.25 16.93
CA PRO A 278 21.61 -4.51 16.37
C PRO A 278 20.41 -4.31 15.44
N LEU A 279 20.27 -5.18 14.44
CA LEU A 279 19.09 -5.19 13.57
C LEU A 279 17.95 -5.97 14.26
N TYR A 280 16.93 -5.28 14.72
CA TYR A 280 15.77 -5.92 15.37
C TYR A 280 14.77 -6.48 14.35
N ASP A 281 14.32 -7.73 14.55
CA ASP A 281 13.23 -8.30 13.76
C ASP A 281 11.89 -8.07 14.47
N PHE A 282 11.07 -7.18 13.91
CA PHE A 282 9.75 -6.93 14.46
C PHE A 282 8.75 -8.05 14.19
N ASP A 283 8.96 -8.93 13.22
CA ASP A 283 8.00 -9.97 12.86
C ASP A 283 8.30 -11.36 13.43
N ALA A 284 9.49 -11.59 13.99
CA ALA A 284 9.82 -12.82 14.68
C ALA A 284 8.80 -13.23 15.77
N ASP A 285 8.16 -12.25 16.41
CA ASP A 285 7.10 -12.44 17.42
C ASP A 285 5.77 -12.93 16.82
N PHE A 286 5.55 -12.67 15.53
CA PHE A 286 4.36 -13.09 14.79
C PHE A 286 4.45 -14.57 14.39
N ASP A 287 5.62 -15.02 13.96
CA ASP A 287 5.85 -16.42 13.58
C ASP A 287 5.68 -17.37 14.76
N LYS A 288 6.10 -16.93 15.96
CA LYS A 288 5.92 -17.69 17.21
C LYS A 288 4.43 -17.89 17.56
N LYS A 289 3.58 -16.88 17.34
CA LYS A 289 2.12 -16.94 17.57
C LYS A 289 1.38 -17.80 16.54
N ILE A 290 1.82 -17.80 15.28
CA ILE A 290 1.25 -18.71 14.29
C ILE A 290 1.55 -20.16 14.66
N GLN A 291 2.80 -20.47 15.01
CA GLN A 291 3.21 -21.82 15.39
C GLN A 291 2.45 -22.35 16.61
N THR A 292 2.13 -21.49 17.59
CA THR A 292 1.32 -21.87 18.75
C THR A 292 -0.19 -21.93 18.48
N SER A 293 -0.69 -21.31 17.42
CA SER A 293 -2.11 -21.38 17.03
C SER A 293 -2.46 -22.52 16.07
N LEU A 294 -1.43 -23.16 15.50
CA LEU A 294 -1.54 -24.31 14.59
C LEU A 294 -1.11 -25.63 15.23
N ALA A 295 -0.67 -25.60 16.49
CA ALA A 295 -0.38 -26.76 17.33
C ALA A 295 -1.53 -26.95 18.33
#